data_AF-A0A2I1CC16-F1
#
_entry.id   AF-A0A2I1CC16-F1
#
_cell.length_a   1.000
_cell.length_b   1.000
_cell.length_c   1.000
_cell.angle_alpha   90.00
_cell.angle_beta   90.00
_cell.angle_gamma   90.00
#
_symmetry.space_group_name_H-M   'P 1'
#
loop_
_entity.id
_entity.type
_entity.pdbx_description
1 polymer ?
#
loop_
_entity_poly.entity_id
_entity_poly.type
_entity_poly.pdbx_seq_one_letter_code
_entity_poly.pdbx_strand_id
1 'polypeptide(L)'
;MKIKKFFSTQTGRVLEFFWRKGTANVEGINPALAENAIETEFLKVKDAFPELRQAAKAEVKQKPHRANKADGREDPFHANFVITSQEGLRITSAHYYPTPIGGSHVWFSKAKYNGGKKVMDYLPKAGESGKASGGEAEEA
;
A
#
# COMPACT_ATOMS: atom_id res chain seq x y z
N MET A 1 23.05 -7.33 22.45
CA MET A 1 22.81 -6.43 21.31
C MET A 1 21.88 -5.31 21.77
N LYS A 2 22.38 -4.08 21.93
CA LYS A 2 21.58 -2.95 22.44
C LYS A 2 20.66 -2.46 21.32
N ILE A 3 19.36 -2.69 21.46
CA ILE A 3 18.32 -2.11 20.60
C ILE A 3 18.43 -0.59 20.80
N LYS A 4 19.03 0.12 19.84
CA LYS A 4 19.03 1.59 19.84
C LYS A 4 17.56 2.01 19.82
N LYS A 5 17.11 2.66 20.89
CA LYS A 5 15.85 3.39 20.91
C LYS A 5 15.92 4.45 19.83
N PHE A 6 15.38 4.16 18.65
CA PHE A 6 15.11 5.13 17.60
C PHE A 6 13.99 6.03 18.12
N PHE A 7 14.34 7.01 18.94
CA PHE A 7 13.41 8.10 19.22
C PHE A 7 13.26 8.92 17.94
N SER A 8 12.20 8.60 17.20
CA SER A 8 11.16 9.57 16.86
C SER A 8 11.56 10.66 15.86
N THR A 9 11.85 10.28 14.62
CA THR A 9 11.37 11.14 13.52
C THR A 9 9.84 11.01 13.44
N GLN A 10 9.15 12.06 13.01
CA GLN A 10 7.69 12.01 12.81
C GLN A 10 7.31 10.84 11.87
N THR A 11 8.18 10.56 10.89
CA THR A 11 8.15 9.38 10.03
C THR A 11 8.28 8.06 10.79
N GLY A 12 9.23 7.93 11.71
CA GLY A 12 9.38 6.73 12.55
C GLY A 12 8.16 6.46 13.44
N ARG A 13 7.49 7.50 13.96
CA ARG A 13 6.24 7.35 14.72
C ARG A 13 5.09 6.85 13.84
N VAL A 14 5.00 7.38 12.62
CA VAL A 14 4.01 6.95 11.62
C VAL A 14 4.23 5.48 11.28
N LEU A 15 5.47 5.07 11.00
CA LEU A 15 5.82 3.68 10.66
C LEU A 15 5.60 2.69 11.80
N GLU A 16 5.99 3.07 13.03
CA GLU A 16 5.79 2.23 14.22
C GLU A 16 4.29 1.99 14.50
N PHE A 17 3.44 3.00 14.24
CA PHE A 17 1.97 2.87 14.31
C PHE A 17 1.38 2.09 13.13
N PHE A 18 1.89 2.32 11.91
CA PHE A 18 1.40 1.72 10.67
C PHE A 18 1.28 0.19 10.77
N TRP A 19 2.27 -0.46 11.39
CA TRP A 19 2.41 -1.92 11.28
C TRP A 19 2.16 -2.71 12.56
N ARG A 20 2.65 -2.27 13.73
CA ARG A 20 2.61 -3.14 14.92
C ARG A 20 1.21 -3.58 15.36
N LYS A 21 0.16 -2.77 15.12
CA LYS A 21 -1.20 -3.11 15.58
C LYS A 21 -2.11 -3.64 14.48
N GLY A 22 -1.86 -3.30 13.23
CA GLY A 22 -2.84 -3.50 12.16
C GLY A 22 -2.68 -4.79 11.35
N THR A 23 -1.48 -5.35 11.36
CA THR A 23 -1.05 -6.42 10.47
C THR A 23 -0.18 -7.46 11.16
N ALA A 24 0.06 -7.28 12.46
CA ALA A 24 0.60 -8.31 13.31
C ALA A 24 -0.28 -9.57 13.18
N ASN A 25 0.38 -10.70 12.89
CA ASN A 25 -0.24 -12.01 12.72
C ASN A 25 -1.23 -12.12 11.55
N VAL A 26 -1.14 -11.25 10.53
CA VAL A 26 -1.91 -11.49 9.31
C VAL A 26 -1.19 -12.46 8.39
N GLU A 27 -1.84 -13.58 8.10
CA GLU A 27 -1.39 -14.59 7.18
C GLU A 27 -1.11 -14.01 5.78
N GLY A 28 0.01 -14.41 5.18
CA GLY A 28 0.44 -13.93 3.85
C GLY A 28 1.10 -12.56 3.84
N ILE A 29 1.24 -11.88 4.99
CA ILE A 29 1.95 -10.61 5.09
C ILE A 29 3.18 -10.75 5.98
N ASN A 30 4.35 -10.45 5.42
CA ASN A 30 5.58 -10.29 6.19
C ASN A 30 5.65 -8.84 6.74
N PRO A 31 5.54 -8.63 8.07
CA PRO A 31 5.49 -7.28 8.64
C PRO A 31 6.74 -6.45 8.37
N ALA A 32 7.93 -7.08 8.37
CA ALA A 32 9.19 -6.37 8.17
C ALA A 32 9.36 -5.88 6.71
N LEU A 33 8.99 -6.71 5.73
CA LEU A 33 9.01 -6.31 4.33
C LEU A 33 8.01 -5.19 4.05
N ALA A 34 6.83 -5.29 4.64
CA ALA A 34 5.78 -4.30 4.47
C ALA A 34 6.11 -2.96 5.14
N GLU A 35 6.76 -2.99 6.32
CA GLU A 35 7.29 -1.81 6.99
C GLU A 35 8.34 -1.11 6.13
N ASN A 36 9.32 -1.85 5.62
CA ASN A 36 10.37 -1.30 4.77
C ASN A 36 9.82 -0.71 3.46
N ALA A 37 8.85 -1.38 2.82
CA ALA A 37 8.24 -0.90 1.59
C ALA A 37 7.46 0.41 1.79
N ILE A 38 6.69 0.53 2.87
CA ILE A 38 5.97 1.77 3.21
C ILE A 38 6.92 2.87 3.62
N GLU A 39 7.93 2.58 4.44
CA GLU A 39 8.97 3.54 4.80
C GLU A 39 9.62 4.13 3.56
N THR A 40 10.07 3.24 2.67
CA THR A 40 10.70 3.64 1.40
C THR A 40 9.77 4.52 0.58
N GLU A 41 8.51 4.13 0.40
CA GLU A 41 7.60 4.90 -0.44
C GLU A 41 7.17 6.22 0.19
N PHE A 42 6.93 6.23 1.51
CA PHE A 42 6.59 7.43 2.25
C PHE A 42 7.75 8.44 2.27
N LEU A 43 8.98 7.98 2.46
CA LEU A 43 10.18 8.83 2.43
C LEU A 43 10.38 9.50 1.06
N LYS A 44 10.04 8.82 -0.04
CA LYS A 44 10.10 9.41 -1.39
C LYS A 44 9.14 10.59 -1.57
N VAL A 45 7.94 10.49 -1.01
CA VAL A 45 6.86 11.45 -1.30
C VAL A 45 6.72 12.56 -0.25
N LYS A 46 7.11 12.33 1.00
CA LYS A 46 6.86 13.27 2.11
C LYS A 46 7.46 14.66 1.92
N ASP A 47 8.53 14.78 1.14
CA ASP A 47 9.21 16.06 0.94
C ASP A 47 8.59 16.88 -0.18
N ALA A 48 7.94 16.22 -1.14
CA ALA A 48 7.14 16.87 -2.17
C ALA A 48 5.75 17.31 -1.66
N PHE A 49 5.25 16.68 -0.59
CA PHE A 49 3.90 16.91 -0.06
C PHE A 49 3.94 17.26 1.44
N PRO A 50 3.98 18.55 1.80
CA PRO A 50 4.11 19.01 3.18
C PRO A 50 3.06 18.48 4.15
N GLU A 51 1.85 18.20 3.70
CA GLU A 51 0.80 17.60 4.52
C GLU A 51 1.14 16.19 5.00
N LEU A 52 1.97 15.45 4.26
CA LEU A 52 2.47 14.14 4.71
C LEU A 52 3.49 14.29 5.83
N ARG A 53 4.17 15.44 5.96
CA ARG A 53 5.04 15.71 7.12
C ARG A 53 4.26 15.78 8.43
N GLN A 54 2.98 16.16 8.36
CA GLN A 54 2.09 16.21 9.52
C GLN A 54 1.56 14.83 9.93
N ALA A 55 1.78 13.79 9.11
CA ALA A 55 1.39 12.44 9.45
C ALA A 55 2.01 12.04 10.78
N ALA A 56 1.18 11.49 11.67
CA ALA A 56 1.61 11.12 13.01
C ALA A 56 1.14 9.73 13.41
N LYS A 57 -0.02 9.31 12.89
CA LYS A 57 -0.63 8.01 13.16
C LYS A 57 -1.09 7.38 11.87
N ALA A 58 -1.04 6.06 11.85
CA ALA A 58 -1.67 5.25 10.83
C ALA A 58 -2.41 4.10 11.49
N GLU A 59 -3.62 3.84 11.01
CA GLU A 59 -4.50 2.82 11.56
C GLU A 59 -5.00 1.91 10.45
N VAL A 60 -4.89 0.59 10.65
CA VAL A 60 -5.52 -0.37 9.75
C VAL A 60 -7.03 -0.26 9.91
N LYS A 61 -7.68 0.11 8.81
CA LYS A 61 -9.15 0.11 8.75
C LYS A 61 -9.70 -1.26 8.44
N GLN A 62 -8.99 -2.02 7.62
CA GLN A 62 -9.42 -3.33 7.16
C GLN A 62 -8.23 -4.27 7.15
N LYS A 63 -8.42 -5.44 7.75
CA LYS A 63 -7.46 -6.54 7.61
C LYS A 63 -7.27 -6.87 6.13
N PRO A 64 -6.10 -7.42 5.76
CA PRO A 64 -5.81 -7.87 4.42
C PRO A 64 -6.96 -8.68 3.81
N HIS A 65 -7.45 -8.23 2.65
CA HIS A 65 -8.59 -8.81 1.98
C HIS A 65 -8.48 -8.62 0.47
N ARG A 66 -9.24 -9.41 -0.29
CA ARG A 66 -9.53 -9.14 -1.70
C ARG A 66 -10.83 -8.35 -1.75
N ALA A 67 -10.94 -7.39 -2.67
CA ALA A 67 -12.16 -6.60 -2.81
C ALA A 67 -12.61 -6.56 -4.26
N ASN A 68 -13.87 -6.95 -4.50
CA ASN A 68 -14.49 -6.73 -5.80
C ASN A 68 -14.89 -5.26 -5.91
N LYS A 69 -14.46 -4.61 -6.98
CA LYS A 69 -14.86 -3.23 -7.28
C LYS A 69 -16.15 -3.22 -8.09
N ALA A 70 -16.85 -2.09 -8.04
CA ALA A 70 -18.12 -1.90 -8.73
C ALA A 70 -18.00 -2.01 -10.27
N ASP A 71 -16.79 -1.86 -10.82
CA ASP A 71 -16.48 -2.00 -12.24
C ASP A 71 -16.09 -3.45 -12.64
N GLY A 72 -16.29 -4.41 -11.74
CA GLY A 72 -15.99 -5.83 -11.96
C GLY A 72 -14.53 -6.21 -11.82
N ARG A 73 -13.61 -5.24 -11.57
CA ARG A 73 -12.20 -5.56 -11.31
C ARG A 73 -12.03 -6.14 -9.91
N GLU A 74 -11.16 -7.14 -9.82
CA GLU A 74 -10.71 -7.68 -8.53
C GLU A 74 -9.53 -6.85 -8.03
N ASP A 75 -9.69 -6.18 -6.89
CA ASP A 75 -8.60 -5.57 -6.14
C ASP A 75 -7.85 -6.69 -5.40
N PRO A 76 -6.59 -6.95 -5.76
CA PRO A 76 -5.82 -8.06 -5.21
C PRO A 76 -5.72 -7.99 -3.69
N PHE A 77 -5.27 -9.07 -3.08
CA PHE A 77 -5.09 -9.14 -1.63
C PHE A 77 -4.23 -7.98 -1.11
N HIS A 78 -4.82 -7.11 -0.29
CA HIS A 78 -4.19 -5.88 0.19
C HIS A 78 -4.68 -5.46 1.57
N ALA A 79 -3.85 -4.69 2.27
CA ALA A 79 -4.17 -4.04 3.55
C ALA A 79 -4.45 -2.55 3.33
N ASN A 80 -5.47 -2.00 4.01
CA ASN A 80 -5.82 -0.58 3.91
C ASN A 80 -5.57 0.15 5.24
N PHE A 81 -4.92 1.30 5.14
CA PHE A 81 -4.52 2.14 6.27
C PHE A 81 -5.03 3.56 6.08
N VAL A 82 -5.48 4.18 7.18
CA VAL A 82 -5.78 5.61 7.22
C VAL A 82 -4.64 6.33 7.93
N ILE A 83 -4.13 7.39 7.31
CA ILE A 83 -3.06 8.24 7.85
C ILE A 83 -3.70 9.50 8.42
N THR A 84 -3.42 9.81 9.68
CA THR A 84 -3.93 10.99 10.38
C THR A 84 -2.80 11.85 10.95
N SER A 85 -3.08 13.15 11.12
CA SER A 85 -2.19 14.08 11.81
C SER A 85 -2.21 13.85 13.33
N GLN A 86 -1.35 14.55 14.08
CA GLN A 86 -1.38 14.52 15.55
C GLN A 86 -2.74 14.93 16.12
N GLU A 87 -3.42 15.87 15.45
CA GLU A 87 -4.74 16.39 15.81
C GLU A 87 -5.89 15.42 15.42
N GLY A 88 -5.57 14.27 14.82
CA GLY A 88 -6.55 13.28 14.40
C GLY A 88 -7.20 13.55 13.03
N LEU A 89 -6.77 14.60 12.32
CA LEU A 89 -7.29 14.92 10.99
C LEU A 89 -6.80 13.89 9.96
N ARG A 90 -7.71 13.35 9.14
CA ARG A 90 -7.35 12.42 8.06
C ARG A 90 -6.58 13.13 6.95
N ILE A 91 -5.35 12.69 6.70
CA ILE A 91 -4.50 13.19 5.62
C ILE A 91 -4.77 12.40 4.33
N THR A 92 -4.68 11.07 4.40
CA THR A 92 -4.92 10.16 3.26
C THR A 92 -5.16 8.73 3.74
N SER A 93 -5.36 7.81 2.79
CA SER A 93 -5.23 6.38 3.01
C SER A 93 -4.18 5.79 2.07
N ALA A 94 -3.61 4.65 2.46
CA ALA A 94 -2.64 3.89 1.69
C ALA A 94 -3.05 2.42 1.65
N HIS A 95 -2.70 1.76 0.55
CA HIS A 95 -2.93 0.33 0.32
C HIS A 95 -1.59 -0.36 0.20
N TYR A 96 -1.37 -1.42 0.98
CA TYR A 96 -0.21 -2.29 0.86
C TYR A 96 -0.58 -3.59 0.16
N TYR A 97 0.18 -3.93 -0.87
CA TYR A 97 0.07 -5.15 -1.64
C TYR A 97 1.32 -6.01 -1.40
N PRO A 98 1.18 -7.27 -0.91
CA PRO A 98 2.32 -8.17 -0.75
C PRO A 98 3.02 -8.46 -2.06
N THR A 99 2.26 -8.57 -3.15
CA THR A 99 2.78 -8.62 -4.51
C THR A 99 2.75 -7.21 -5.10
N PRO A 100 3.87 -6.63 -5.54
CA PRO A 100 3.89 -5.27 -6.03
C PRO A 100 3.08 -5.14 -7.33
N ILE A 101 2.31 -4.06 -7.43
CA ILE A 101 1.49 -3.71 -8.60
C ILE A 101 2.10 -2.47 -9.24
N GLY A 102 2.37 -2.52 -10.54
CA GLY A 102 3.02 -1.40 -11.24
C GLY A 102 4.40 -1.05 -10.68
N GLY A 103 5.11 -2.03 -10.09
CA GLY A 103 6.41 -1.85 -9.47
C GLY A 103 6.39 -1.29 -8.04
N SER A 104 5.22 -1.08 -7.44
CA SER A 104 5.10 -0.60 -6.06
C SER A 104 4.26 -1.54 -5.20
N HIS A 105 4.73 -1.76 -3.97
CA HIS A 105 3.94 -2.43 -2.92
C HIS A 105 2.93 -1.48 -2.28
N VAL A 106 3.06 -0.16 -2.46
CA VAL A 106 2.30 0.83 -1.70
C VAL A 106 1.67 1.82 -2.66
N TRP A 107 0.36 1.93 -2.55
CA TRP A 107 -0.43 2.85 -3.36
C TRP A 107 -1.25 3.75 -2.44
N PHE A 108 -0.97 5.06 -2.49
CA PHE A 108 -1.80 6.01 -1.80
C PHE A 108 -3.14 6.19 -2.53
N SER A 109 -4.22 6.37 -1.77
CA SER A 109 -5.56 6.61 -2.35
C SER A 109 -5.62 7.90 -3.17
N LYS A 110 -4.80 8.90 -2.82
CA LYS A 110 -4.67 10.14 -3.58
C LYS A 110 -3.57 9.97 -4.64
N ALA A 111 -3.97 10.03 -5.92
CA ALA A 111 -3.07 9.81 -7.07
C ALA A 111 -1.88 10.77 -7.12
N LYS A 112 -2.00 11.99 -6.57
CA LYS A 112 -0.90 12.96 -6.51
C LYS A 112 0.34 12.41 -5.80
N TYR A 113 0.17 11.49 -4.83
CA TYR A 113 1.30 10.87 -4.14
C TYR A 113 1.93 9.70 -4.92
N ASN A 114 1.28 9.24 -6.00
CA ASN A 114 1.79 8.15 -6.85
C ASN A 114 2.21 8.68 -8.24
N GLY A 115 2.68 9.94 -8.33
CA GLY A 115 3.03 10.56 -9.61
C GLY A 115 1.84 10.72 -10.57
N GLY A 116 0.63 10.89 -10.05
CA GLY A 116 -0.60 11.06 -10.83
C GLY A 116 -1.32 9.76 -11.19
N LYS A 117 -0.74 8.60 -10.85
CA LYS A 117 -1.30 7.28 -11.19
C LYS A 117 -2.16 6.68 -10.09
N LYS A 118 -3.01 5.72 -10.45
CA LYS A 118 -3.79 4.89 -9.53
C LYS A 118 -3.39 3.43 -9.71
N VAL A 119 -3.50 2.64 -8.64
CA VAL A 119 -3.26 1.18 -8.70
C VAL A 119 -4.08 0.50 -9.80
N MET A 120 -5.28 1.03 -10.04
CA MET A 120 -6.22 0.55 -11.06
C MET A 120 -5.70 0.70 -12.50
N ASP A 121 -4.72 1.55 -12.75
CA ASP A 121 -4.10 1.71 -14.07
C ASP A 121 -3.21 0.51 -14.43
N TYR A 122 -2.95 -0.37 -13.46
CA TYR A 122 -2.06 -1.53 -13.56
C TYR A 122 -2.76 -2.87 -13.35
N LEU A 123 -4.07 -2.84 -13.06
CA LEU A 123 -4.88 -4.03 -12.92
C LEU A 123 -5.59 -4.34 -14.24
N PRO A 124 -5.62 -5.61 -14.68
CA PRO A 124 -6.35 -5.98 -15.88
C PRO A 124 -7.82 -5.59 -15.75
N LYS A 125 -8.45 -5.17 -16.85
CA LYS A 125 -9.89 -4.89 -16.83
C LYS A 125 -10.66 -6.19 -16.62
N ALA A 126 -11.85 -6.07 -16.04
CA ALA A 126 -12.76 -7.20 -15.89
C ALA A 126 -13.00 -7.85 -17.27
N GLY A 127 -12.66 -9.13 -17.40
CA GLY A 127 -12.80 -9.90 -18.64
C GLY A 127 -11.55 -10.01 -19.52
N GLU A 128 -10.43 -9.35 -19.20
CA GLU A 128 -9.18 -9.46 -19.99
C GLU A 128 -8.28 -10.62 -19.56
N SER A 129 -8.56 -11.29 -18.43
CA SER A 129 -7.82 -12.47 -17.96
C SER A 129 -8.01 -13.74 -18.82
N GLY A 130 -8.73 -13.65 -19.94
CA GLY A 130 -9.05 -14.76 -20.85
C GLY A 130 -8.35 -14.76 -22.21
N LYS A 131 -7.42 -13.85 -22.52
CA LYS A 131 -6.58 -13.97 -23.74
C LYS A 131 -5.26 -14.67 -23.40
N ALA A 132 -5.35 -15.94 -23.03
CA ALA A 132 -4.23 -16.84 -23.27
C ALA A 132 -3.98 -16.89 -24.78
N SER A 133 -2.74 -16.67 -25.16
CA SER A 133 -2.23 -16.88 -26.51
C SER A 133 -2.66 -18.26 -27.02
N GLY A 134 -3.68 -18.29 -27.89
CA GLY A 134 -3.89 -19.43 -28.76
C GLY A 134 -2.71 -19.48 -29.72
N GLY A 135 -1.68 -20.22 -29.35
CA GLY A 135 -0.69 -20.68 -30.30
C GLY A 135 -1.44 -21.54 -31.31
N GLU A 136 -1.48 -21.09 -32.56
CA GLU A 136 -1.75 -21.95 -33.69
C GLU A 136 -0.69 -23.06 -33.66
N ALA A 137 -1.08 -24.21 -33.13
CA ALA A 137 -0.47 -25.48 -33.49
C ALA A 137 -1.05 -25.83 -34.86
N GLU A 138 -0.38 -25.36 -35.91
CA GLU A 138 -0.54 -25.93 -37.25
C GLU A 138 0.50 -27.06 -37.37
N GLU A 139 0.04 -28.29 -37.13
CA GLU A 139 0.80 -29.49 -37.50
C GLU A 139 -0.15 -30.52 -38.14
N ALA A 140 0.25 -30.92 -39.35
CA ALA A 140 -0.18 -32.05 -40.19
C ALA A 140 -1.50 -31.94 -40.98
#